data_AF-A0A1V5RH72-F1
#
_entry.id   AF-A0A1V5RH72-F1
#
_cell.length_a   1.000
_cell.length_b   1.000
_cell.length_c   1.000
_cell.angle_alpha   90.00
_cell.angle_beta   90.00
_cell.angle_gamma   90.00
#
_symmetry.space_group_name_H-M   'P 1'
#
loop_
_entity.id
_entity.type
_entity.pdbx_description
1 polymer ?
#
loop_
_entity_poly.entity_id
_entity_poly.type
_entity_poly.pdbx_seq_one_letter_code
_entity_poly.pdbx_strand_id
1 'polypeptide(L)'
;MDRTLTKAEMQKANEYEDQINALRTSLGNKVQDRLSEGIGDVKAELLILELIRHLEHIGDYCTNIAEAYHQAVKHTPVLQRRSQKSAETA
;
A
#
# COMPACT_ATOMS: atom_id res chain seq x y z
N MET A 1 19.07 -10.85 -12.46
CA MET A 1 17.87 -10.92 -11.59
C MET A 1 16.89 -9.90 -12.12
N ASP A 2 15.98 -10.33 -13.00
CA ASP A 2 14.87 -9.53 -13.53
C ASP A 2 13.60 -10.30 -13.15
N ARG A 3 13.14 -10.13 -11.91
CA ARG A 3 11.95 -10.85 -11.42
C ARG A 3 10.93 -9.81 -11.04
N THR A 4 9.77 -9.84 -11.67
CA THR A 4 8.71 -8.87 -11.41
C THR A 4 7.76 -9.41 -10.36
N LEU A 5 6.96 -8.53 -9.74
CA LEU A 5 5.95 -9.00 -8.79
C LEU A 5 4.96 -9.92 -9.52
N THR A 6 4.76 -11.11 -8.99
CA THR A 6 3.75 -12.05 -9.47
C THR A 6 2.34 -11.54 -9.14
N LYS A 7 1.32 -12.06 -9.83
CA LYS A 7 -0.08 -11.75 -9.52
C LYS A 7 -0.44 -12.09 -8.08
N ALA A 8 0.12 -13.17 -7.53
CA ALA A 8 -0.10 -13.58 -6.15
C ALA A 8 0.51 -12.59 -5.14
N GLU A 9 1.71 -12.08 -5.43
CA GLU A 9 2.35 -11.05 -4.60
C GLU A 9 1.60 -9.71 -4.68
N MET A 10 1.09 -9.34 -5.86
CA MET A 10 0.22 -8.16 -6.00
C MET A 10 -1.07 -8.31 -5.23
N GLN A 11 -1.71 -9.48 -5.30
CA GLN A 11 -2.92 -9.76 -4.55
C GLN A 11 -2.67 -9.61 -3.03
N LYS A 12 -1.52 -10.09 -2.56
CA LYS A 12 -1.13 -9.95 -1.16
C LYS A 12 -0.90 -8.49 -0.75
N ALA A 13 -0.34 -7.65 -1.62
CA ALA A 13 -0.22 -6.22 -1.38
C ALA A 13 -1.60 -5.56 -1.22
N ASN A 14 -2.54 -5.86 -2.12
CA ASN A 14 -3.91 -5.36 -2.04
C ASN A 14 -4.62 -5.83 -0.77
N GLU A 15 -4.44 -7.10 -0.37
CA GLU A 15 -5.00 -7.61 0.89
C GLU A 15 -4.49 -6.86 2.13
N TYR A 16 -3.22 -6.42 2.12
CA TYR A 16 -2.70 -5.58 3.19
C TYR A 16 -3.29 -4.17 3.16
N GLU A 17 -3.45 -3.59 1.98
CA GLU A 17 -4.09 -2.28 1.80
C GLU A 17 -5.55 -2.28 2.30
N ASP A 18 -6.32 -3.33 1.97
CA ASP A 18 -7.69 -3.51 2.46
C ASP A 18 -7.74 -3.59 4.00
N GLN A 19 -6.78 -4.30 4.61
CA GLN A 19 -6.67 -4.40 6.06
C GLN A 19 -6.33 -3.05 6.71
N ILE A 20 -5.40 -2.28 6.12
CA ILE A 20 -5.03 -0.95 6.61
C ILE A 20 -6.22 -0.01 6.52
N ASN A 21 -6.97 -0.02 5.41
CA ASN A 21 -8.18 0.76 5.23
C ASN A 21 -9.30 0.40 6.22
N ALA A 22 -9.49 -0.90 6.48
CA ALA A 22 -10.43 -1.37 7.48
C ALA A 22 -10.04 -0.91 8.90
N LEU A 23 -8.74 -0.96 9.24
CA LEU A 23 -8.22 -0.46 10.50
C LEU A 23 -8.40 1.05 10.64
N ARG A 24 -8.09 1.83 9.59
CA ARG A 24 -8.35 3.28 9.55
C ARG A 24 -9.80 3.59 9.89
N THR A 25 -10.73 2.90 9.23
CA THR A 25 -12.17 3.09 9.44
C THR A 25 -12.57 2.72 10.87
N SER A 26 -12.16 1.55 11.36
CA SER A 26 -12.51 1.08 12.69
C SER A 26 -11.97 1.99 13.80
N LEU A 27 -10.71 2.43 13.67
CA LEU A 27 -10.09 3.31 14.65
C LEU A 27 -10.65 4.74 14.57
N GLY A 28 -10.91 5.25 13.36
CA GLY A 28 -11.55 6.54 13.15
C GLY A 28 -12.94 6.62 13.81
N ASN A 29 -13.76 5.57 13.65
CA ASN A 29 -15.06 5.49 14.31
C ASN A 29 -14.92 5.51 15.84
N LYS A 30 -13.96 4.76 16.41
CA LYS A 30 -13.73 4.78 17.87
C LYS A 30 -13.33 6.15 18.39
N VAL A 31 -12.51 6.88 17.65
CA VAL A 31 -12.16 8.27 18.02
C VAL A 31 -13.39 9.15 17.97
N GLN A 32 -14.21 9.04 16.92
CA GLN A 32 -15.46 9.79 16.78
C GLN A 32 -16.44 9.51 17.92
N ASP A 33 -16.61 8.24 18.30
CA ASP A 33 -17.48 7.83 19.41
C ASP A 33 -16.99 8.46 20.73
N ARG A 34 -15.69 8.36 21.02
CA ARG A 34 -15.08 8.91 22.25
C ARG A 34 -15.19 10.44 22.34
N LEU A 35 -15.05 11.12 21.21
CA LEU A 35 -15.26 12.57 21.12
C LEU A 35 -16.73 12.93 21.33
N SER A 36 -17.66 12.16 20.76
CA SER A 36 -19.10 12.40 20.87
C SER A 36 -19.64 12.14 22.28
N GLU A 37 -19.08 11.16 22.98
CA GLU A 37 -19.38 10.84 24.38
C GLU A 37 -18.71 11.79 25.39
N GLY A 38 -17.81 12.67 24.93
CA GLY A 38 -17.09 13.61 25.79
C GLY A 38 -16.06 12.96 26.73
N ILE A 39 -15.62 11.73 26.44
CA ILE A 39 -14.68 10.97 27.26
C ILE A 39 -13.23 11.03 26.75
N GLY A 40 -13.03 11.46 25.50
CA GLY A 40 -11.70 11.63 24.89
C GLY A 40 -11.13 13.03 25.13
N ASP A 41 -9.83 13.11 25.45
CA ASP A 41 -9.12 14.40 25.37
C ASP A 41 -9.00 14.81 23.90
N VAL A 42 -9.58 15.95 23.54
CA VAL A 42 -9.69 16.40 22.14
C VAL A 42 -8.32 16.45 21.45
N LYS A 43 -7.28 16.92 22.15
CA LYS A 43 -5.94 17.02 21.54
C LYS A 43 -5.35 15.65 21.27
N ALA A 44 -5.45 14.73 22.23
CA ALA A 44 -4.99 13.34 22.06
C ALA A 44 -5.75 12.63 20.92
N GLU A 45 -7.06 12.76 20.88
CA GLU A 45 -7.91 12.13 19.84
C GLU A 45 -7.56 12.65 18.43
N LEU A 46 -7.33 13.97 18.28
CA LEU A 46 -6.88 14.54 17.01
C LEU A 46 -5.49 14.03 16.58
N LEU A 47 -4.55 13.87 17.54
CA LEU A 47 -3.24 13.30 17.26
C LEU A 47 -3.34 11.83 16.83
N ILE A 48 -4.28 11.07 17.41
CA ILE A 48 -4.55 9.68 17.00
C ILE A 48 -5.08 9.63 15.57
N LEU A 49 -6.02 10.51 15.19
CA LEU A 49 -6.51 10.58 13.80
C LEU A 49 -5.40 10.88 12.80
N GLU A 50 -4.48 11.77 13.16
CA GLU A 50 -3.33 12.10 12.31
C GLU A 50 -2.36 10.92 12.17
N LEU A 51 -2.11 10.18 13.26
CA LEU A 51 -1.32 8.95 13.22
C LEU A 51 -1.94 7.89 12.31
N ILE A 52 -3.25 7.67 12.45
CA ILE A 52 -4.01 6.72 11.63
C ILE A 52 -3.89 7.09 10.14
N ARG A 53 -4.04 8.37 9.81
CA ARG A 53 -3.89 8.88 8.42
C ARG A 53 -2.49 8.62 7.88
N HIS A 54 -1.44 8.91 8.65
CA HIS A 54 -0.08 8.65 8.21
C HIS A 54 0.19 7.16 7.96
N LEU A 55 -0.37 6.27 8.79
CA LEU A 55 -0.26 4.83 8.58
C LEU A 55 -0.95 4.37 7.30
N GLU A 56 -2.11 4.93 6.96
CA GLU A 56 -2.80 4.64 5.70
C GLU A 56 -2.02 5.14 4.48
N HIS A 57 -1.49 6.37 4.52
CA HIS A 57 -0.63 6.86 3.44
C HIS A 57 0.62 5.98 3.21
N ILE A 58 1.20 5.41 4.28
CA ILE A 58 2.30 4.46 4.15
C ILE A 58 1.85 3.19 3.42
N GLY A 59 0.64 2.68 3.72
CA GLY A 59 0.01 1.58 2.98
C GLY A 59 -0.12 1.89 1.49
N ASP A 60 -0.71 3.05 1.16
CA ASP A 60 -0.85 3.53 -0.21
C ASP A 60 0.50 3.59 -0.94
N TYR A 61 1.55 4.13 -0.30
CA TYR A 61 2.88 4.17 -0.89
C TYR A 61 3.44 2.75 -1.15
N CYS A 62 3.21 1.81 -0.24
CA CYS A 62 3.62 0.41 -0.46
C CYS A 62 2.89 -0.20 -1.66
N THR A 63 1.59 0.02 -1.78
CA THR A 63 0.76 -0.47 -2.89
C THR A 63 1.20 0.16 -4.21
N ASN A 64 1.43 1.47 -4.25
CA ASN A 64 1.96 2.17 -5.42
C ASN A 64 3.32 1.62 -5.89
N ILE A 65 4.23 1.31 -4.96
CA ILE A 65 5.53 0.68 -5.28
C ILE A 65 5.34 -0.73 -5.84
N ALA A 66 4.45 -1.52 -5.22
CA ALA A 66 4.14 -2.87 -5.68
C ALA A 66 3.56 -2.86 -7.11
N GLU A 67 2.61 -1.96 -7.36
CA GLU A 67 2.02 -1.74 -8.69
C GLU A 67 3.07 -1.33 -9.71
N ALA A 68 3.92 -0.35 -9.39
CA ALA A 68 4.97 0.10 -10.30
C ALA A 68 5.93 -1.05 -10.66
N TYR A 69 6.29 -1.89 -9.69
CA TYR A 69 7.15 -3.05 -9.93
C TYR A 69 6.47 -4.16 -10.74
N HIS A 70 5.17 -4.35 -10.56
CA HIS A 70 4.37 -5.27 -11.36
C HIS A 70 4.17 -4.77 -12.80
N GLN A 71 3.97 -3.46 -12.98
CA GLN A 71 3.70 -2.81 -14.27
C GLN A 71 4.95 -2.54 -15.11
N ALA A 72 6.15 -2.53 -14.51
CA ALA A 72 7.43 -2.37 -15.23
C ALA A 72 7.64 -3.40 -16.38
N VAL A 73 6.83 -4.46 -16.46
CA VAL A 73 6.80 -5.43 -17.57
C VAL A 73 6.00 -4.96 -18.78
N LYS A 74 4.99 -4.09 -18.60
CA LYS A 74 3.99 -3.80 -19.65
C LYS A 74 4.39 -2.66 -20.61
N HIS A 75 5.22 -1.69 -20.20
CA HIS A 75 5.46 -0.47 -21.00
C HIS A 75 6.91 0.03 -21.08
N THR A 76 7.93 -0.80 -20.77
CA THR A 76 9.34 -0.38 -20.89
C THR A 76 10.09 -1.17 -21.98
N PRO A 77 10.21 -0.66 -23.22
CA PRO A 77 10.86 -1.38 -24.33
C PRO A 77 12.36 -1.70 -24.09
N VAL A 78 13.01 -1.03 -23.14
CA VAL A 78 14.42 -1.27 -22.77
C VAL A 78 14.60 -2.59 -22.00
N LEU A 79 13.59 -3.03 -21.23
CA LEU A 79 13.64 -4.29 -20.48
C LEU A 79 13.33 -5.51 -21.36
N GLN A 80 12.48 -5.36 -22.40
CA GLN A 80 12.22 -6.43 -23.39
C GLN A 80 13.48 -6.86 -24.16
N ARG A 81 14.36 -5.92 -24.53
CA ARG A 81 15.59 -6.22 -25.30
C ARG A 81 16.65 -7.02 -24.53
N ARG A 82 16.68 -6.95 -23.20
CA ARG A 82 17.66 -7.69 -22.38
C ARG A 82 17.29 -9.16 -22.19
N SER A 83 16.00 -9.47 -22.12
CA SER A 83 15.50 -10.85 -22.02
C SER A 83 15.75 -11.64 -23.31
N GLN A 84 15.64 -11.00 -24.49
CA GLN A 84 15.90 -11.65 -25.78
C GLN A 84 17.40 -11.92 -26.05
N LYS A 85 18.30 -10.99 -25.71
CA LYS A 85 19.75 -11.19 -25.92
C LYS A 85 20.36 -12.34 -25.09
N SER A 86 19.79 -12.63 -23.93
CA SER A 86 20.26 -13.71 -23.06
C SER A 86 19.82 -15.10 -23.54
N ALA A 87 18.80 -15.17 -24.42
CA ALA A 87 18.32 -16.41 -25.02
C ALA A 87 19.01 -16.73 -26.36
N GLU A 88 19.62 -15.74 -27.03
CA GLU A 88 20.35 -15.93 -28.30
C GLU A 88 21.83 -16.30 -28.11
N THR A 89 22.34 -16.26 -26.87
CA THR A 89 23.75 -16.56 -26.54
C THR A 89 23.93 -17.79 -25.64
N ALA A 90 22.87 -18.60 -25.46
CA ALA A 90 22.86 -19.85 -24.71
C ALA A 90 22.61 -21.06 -25.63
#